data_AF-A0A521TX95-F1
#
_entry.id   AF-A0A521TX95-F1
#
_cell.length_a   1.000
_cell.length_b   1.000
_cell.length_c   1.000
_cell.angle_alpha   90.00
_cell.angle_beta   90.00
_cell.angle_gamma   90.00
#
_symmetry.space_group_name_H-M   'P 1'
#
loop_
_entity.id
_entity.type
_entity.pdbx_description
1 polymer ?
#
loop_
_entity_poly.entity_id
_entity_poly.type
_entity_poly.pdbx_seq_one_letter_code
_entity_poly.pdbx_strand_id
1 'polypeptide(L)'
;MRVGRYSGPLGRPVRAARPSGRQWESLLGRRLGPNCRYLVIDHLGSGYIADVLRVTDESTGATYAAKFYSDTPAARAAADHERDALIALAHARVPTFWDAFEHDGDRVNLMDVVAGPSLRERVDTRGALDQTHAIALGIELCEAFEHFAALGWTYRDLHPRNIHPDTPRGAMLVDFDGVRPPDWPARPSGRIGYRAPELARPGSATVACDVFSVAGCIYFAVVGRDPSTRPGSLAELESAISTPSLVTTLVACRQLNPSRRPSISELRTTLVKAHAAAD
;
A
#
# COMPACT_ATOMS: atom_id res chain seq x y z
N MET A 1 14.17 -13.98 53.38
CA MET A 1 12.70 -13.99 53.38
C MET A 1 12.24 -13.94 51.91
N ARG A 2 11.34 -14.84 51.50
CA ARG A 2 11.05 -15.20 50.09
C ARG A 2 10.51 -14.05 49.25
N VAL A 3 11.00 -13.96 48.01
CA VAL A 3 10.41 -13.20 46.90
C VAL A 3 9.27 -14.03 46.31
N GLY A 4 8.03 -13.55 46.41
CA GLY A 4 6.86 -14.20 45.82
C GLY A 4 6.76 -13.89 44.33
N ARG A 5 6.85 -14.92 43.49
CA ARG A 5 6.49 -14.87 42.06
C ARG A 5 4.96 -14.85 41.94
N TYR A 6 4.39 -13.76 41.41
CA TYR A 6 3.05 -13.78 40.85
C TYR A 6 3.15 -14.18 39.38
N SER A 7 2.77 -15.43 39.10
CA SER A 7 2.53 -15.95 37.75
C SER A 7 1.01 -15.94 37.53
N GLY A 8 0.50 -14.84 36.98
CA GLY A 8 -0.86 -14.78 36.44
C GLY A 8 -0.85 -15.10 34.94
N PRO A 9 -1.92 -15.69 34.38
CA PRO A 9 -1.98 -15.98 32.96
C PRO A 9 -1.88 -14.68 32.17
N LEU A 10 -1.02 -14.69 31.13
CA LEU A 10 -0.89 -13.61 30.16
C LEU A 10 -2.28 -13.29 29.59
N GLY A 11 -2.93 -12.27 30.15
CA GLY A 11 -4.17 -11.73 29.62
C GLY A 11 -3.91 -11.33 28.18
N ARG A 12 -4.75 -11.82 27.26
CA ARG A 12 -4.78 -11.32 25.89
C ARG A 12 -4.82 -9.79 25.95
N PRO A 13 -4.00 -9.07 25.16
CA PRO A 13 -4.05 -7.62 25.17
C PRO A 13 -5.48 -7.18 24.89
N VAL A 14 -6.03 -6.38 25.80
CA VAL A 14 -7.34 -5.74 25.63
C VAL A 14 -7.24 -4.89 24.37
N ARG A 15 -7.87 -5.34 23.28
CA ARG A 15 -7.92 -4.59 22.03
C ARG A 15 -8.69 -3.31 22.30
N ALA A 16 -8.07 -2.16 22.00
CA ALA A 16 -8.77 -0.87 22.01
C ALA A 16 -10.05 -0.98 21.16
N ALA A 17 -11.14 -0.38 21.64
CA ALA A 17 -12.40 -0.32 20.90
C ALA A 17 -12.14 0.29 19.52
N ARG A 18 -12.52 -0.45 18.47
CA ARG A 18 -12.28 -0.04 17.08
C ARG A 18 -13.27 1.05 16.68
N PRO A 19 -12.90 2.01 15.81
CA PRO A 19 -13.79 3.10 15.40
C PRO A 19 -15.08 2.66 14.69
N SER A 20 -15.11 1.45 14.12
CA SER A 20 -16.31 0.88 13.49
C SER A 20 -17.35 0.39 14.50
N GLY A 21 -17.01 0.22 15.78
CA GLY A 21 -17.89 -0.36 16.81
C GLY A 21 -18.30 -1.83 16.55
N ARG A 22 -18.21 -2.29 15.30
CA ARG A 22 -18.58 -3.61 14.79
C ARG A 22 -17.39 -4.57 14.89
N GLN A 23 -17.62 -5.74 15.46
CA GLN A 23 -16.71 -6.87 15.32
C GLN A 23 -16.97 -7.49 13.95
N TRP A 24 -16.02 -7.38 13.03
CA TRP A 24 -16.12 -7.97 11.68
C TRP A 24 -16.44 -9.47 11.72
N GLU A 25 -16.08 -10.16 12.81
CA GLU A 25 -16.40 -11.56 13.07
C GLU A 25 -17.92 -11.82 13.00
N SER A 26 -18.75 -10.84 13.38
CA SER A 26 -20.21 -10.94 13.31
C SER A 26 -20.79 -10.88 11.90
N LEU A 27 -19.99 -10.40 10.93
CA LEU A 27 -20.38 -10.30 9.52
C LEU A 27 -20.06 -11.57 8.73
N LEU A 28 -19.19 -12.45 9.23
CA LEU A 28 -18.84 -13.70 8.54
C LEU A 28 -20.08 -14.56 8.25
N GLY A 29 -20.22 -15.01 7.00
CA GLY A 29 -21.37 -15.78 6.56
C GLY A 29 -22.68 -14.98 6.39
N ARG A 30 -22.68 -13.68 6.68
CA ARG A 30 -23.82 -12.80 6.40
C ARG A 30 -23.83 -12.35 4.95
N ARG A 31 -25.00 -11.94 4.49
CA ARG A 31 -25.22 -11.31 3.19
C ARG A 31 -25.33 -9.80 3.36
N LEU A 32 -24.68 -9.07 2.47
CA LEU A 32 -24.58 -7.62 2.47
C LEU A 32 -25.20 -7.01 1.22
N GLY A 33 -25.37 -5.69 1.29
CA GLY A 33 -25.74 -4.86 0.15
C GLY A 33 -27.17 -5.07 -0.34
N PRO A 34 -27.53 -4.44 -1.46
CA PRO A 34 -28.87 -4.53 -2.03
C PRO A 34 -29.23 -5.98 -2.32
N ASN A 35 -30.44 -6.39 -1.95
CA ASN A 35 -30.97 -7.74 -2.14
C ASN A 35 -30.14 -8.88 -1.52
N CYS A 36 -29.32 -8.60 -0.49
CA CYS A 36 -28.51 -9.63 0.16
C CYS A 36 -27.58 -10.38 -0.82
N ARG A 37 -26.99 -9.65 -1.78
CA ARG A 37 -26.23 -10.22 -2.91
C ARG A 37 -24.84 -10.72 -2.52
N TYR A 38 -24.17 -10.06 -1.58
CA TYR A 38 -22.74 -10.28 -1.31
C TYR A 38 -22.55 -11.09 -0.03
N LEU A 39 -22.12 -12.34 -0.14
CA LEU A 39 -21.80 -13.21 0.99
C LEU A 39 -20.40 -12.91 1.54
N VAL A 40 -20.29 -12.64 2.84
CA VAL A 40 -19.00 -12.43 3.51
C VAL A 40 -18.29 -13.75 3.75
N ILE A 41 -17.06 -13.87 3.25
CA ILE A 41 -16.27 -15.10 3.28
C ILE A 41 -15.24 -15.07 4.41
N ASP A 42 -14.36 -14.06 4.39
CA ASP A 42 -13.26 -13.93 5.35
C ASP A 42 -12.85 -12.46 5.52
N HIS A 43 -11.92 -12.23 6.44
CA HIS A 43 -11.36 -10.91 6.72
C HIS A 43 -9.96 -10.76 6.12
N LEU A 44 -9.79 -9.72 5.32
CA LEU A 44 -8.56 -9.42 4.60
C LEU A 44 -7.64 -8.50 5.40
N GLY A 45 -8.18 -7.57 6.17
CA GLY A 45 -7.37 -6.66 6.99
C GLY A 45 -8.17 -5.61 7.73
N SER A 46 -7.56 -5.08 8.80
CA SER A 46 -8.10 -3.95 9.56
C SER A 46 -7.18 -2.75 9.38
N GLY A 47 -7.73 -1.64 8.89
CA GLY A 47 -7.09 -0.33 8.89
C GLY A 47 -7.45 0.49 10.13
N TYR A 48 -7.01 1.74 10.16
CA TYR A 48 -7.35 2.68 11.23
C TYR A 48 -8.82 3.12 11.16
N ILE A 49 -9.37 3.28 9.95
CA ILE A 49 -10.71 3.83 9.71
C ILE A 49 -11.70 2.76 9.20
N ALA A 50 -11.20 1.65 8.68
CA ALA A 50 -12.01 0.66 7.99
C ALA A 50 -11.54 -0.79 8.20
N ASP A 51 -12.49 -1.72 8.15
CA ASP A 51 -12.21 -3.16 8.02
C ASP A 51 -12.45 -3.59 6.56
N VAL A 52 -11.63 -4.50 6.04
CA VAL A 52 -11.70 -5.01 4.67
C VAL A 52 -12.04 -6.50 4.72
N LEU A 53 -13.14 -6.87 4.08
CA LEU A 53 -13.65 -8.23 4.03
C LEU A 53 -13.66 -8.76 2.60
N ARG A 54 -13.43 -10.06 2.45
CA ARG A 54 -13.68 -10.74 1.19
C ARG A 54 -15.16 -11.07 1.09
N VAL A 55 -15.77 -10.71 -0.02
CA VAL A 55 -17.16 -11.04 -0.31
C VAL A 55 -17.29 -11.75 -1.65
N THR A 56 -18.26 -12.65 -1.76
CA THR A 56 -18.63 -13.29 -3.03
C THR A 56 -20.01 -12.80 -3.43
N ASP A 57 -20.12 -12.30 -4.66
CA ASP A 57 -21.42 -12.06 -5.28
C ASP A 57 -22.06 -13.39 -5.66
N GLU A 58 -23.10 -13.79 -4.95
CA GLU A 58 -23.77 -15.09 -5.18
C GLU A 58 -24.46 -15.18 -6.54
N SER A 59 -24.74 -14.05 -7.20
CA SER A 59 -25.38 -14.05 -8.52
C SER A 59 -24.41 -14.33 -9.67
N THR A 60 -23.12 -13.98 -9.51
CA THR A 60 -22.10 -14.11 -10.56
C THR A 60 -20.98 -15.08 -10.19
N GLY A 61 -20.83 -15.41 -8.90
CA GLY A 61 -19.69 -16.15 -8.36
C GLY A 61 -18.41 -15.33 -8.24
N ALA A 62 -18.42 -14.04 -8.59
CA ALA A 62 -17.25 -13.18 -8.52
C ALA A 62 -16.90 -12.81 -7.07
N THR A 63 -15.60 -12.65 -6.78
CA THR A 63 -15.10 -12.28 -5.46
C THR A 63 -14.56 -10.86 -5.45
N TYR A 64 -14.84 -10.12 -4.38
CA TYR A 64 -14.48 -8.72 -4.20
C TYR A 64 -13.91 -8.44 -2.81
N ALA A 65 -13.24 -7.30 -2.67
CA ALA A 65 -12.95 -6.70 -1.37
C ALA A 65 -14.04 -5.67 -1.05
N ALA A 66 -14.65 -5.82 0.13
CA ALA A 66 -15.63 -4.89 0.69
C ALA A 66 -15.00 -4.15 1.88
N LYS A 67 -14.77 -2.85 1.73
CA LYS A 67 -14.16 -1.99 2.75
C LYS A 67 -15.23 -1.17 3.47
N PHE A 68 -15.31 -1.34 4.79
CA PHE A 68 -16.35 -0.81 5.66
C PHE A 68 -15.91 0.46 6.37
N TYR A 69 -16.68 1.53 6.25
CA TYR A 69 -16.46 2.80 6.92
C TYR A 69 -17.65 3.09 7.84
N SER A 70 -17.36 3.48 9.07
CA SER A 70 -18.40 3.78 10.06
C SER A 70 -19.29 4.94 9.65
N ASP A 71 -20.49 5.00 10.24
CA ASP A 71 -21.44 6.10 10.05
C ASP A 71 -21.00 7.40 10.77
N THR A 72 -19.84 7.93 10.40
CA THR A 72 -19.35 9.22 10.88
C THR A 72 -19.02 10.12 9.69
N PRO A 73 -19.20 11.45 9.81
CA PRO A 73 -18.86 12.36 8.71
C PRO A 73 -17.43 12.20 8.19
N ALA A 74 -16.47 11.95 9.08
CA ALA A 74 -15.07 11.75 8.71
C ALA A 74 -14.84 10.44 7.95
N ALA A 75 -15.45 9.33 8.39
CA ALA A 75 -15.30 8.04 7.72
C ALA A 75 -16.03 8.00 6.37
N ARG A 76 -17.21 8.65 6.26
CA ARG A 76 -17.91 8.83 4.98
C ARG A 76 -17.09 9.65 3.99
N ALA A 77 -16.50 10.75 4.44
CA ALA A 77 -15.60 11.55 3.60
C ALA A 77 -14.36 10.74 3.17
N ALA A 78 -13.82 9.88 4.03
CA ALA A 78 -12.71 8.98 3.68
C ALA A 78 -13.13 7.94 2.62
N ALA A 79 -14.34 7.36 2.74
CA ALA A 79 -14.88 6.43 1.77
C ALA A 79 -15.06 7.07 0.38
N ASP A 80 -15.60 8.28 0.35
CA ASP A 80 -15.80 9.04 -0.89
C ASP A 80 -14.47 9.41 -1.53
N HIS A 81 -13.52 9.84 -0.70
CA HIS A 81 -12.16 10.17 -1.13
C HIS A 81 -11.44 8.97 -1.77
N GLU A 82 -11.49 7.79 -1.14
CA GLU A 82 -10.84 6.60 -1.71
C GLU A 82 -11.52 6.14 -3.00
N ARG A 83 -12.86 6.16 -3.04
CA ARG A 83 -13.62 5.87 -4.27
C ARG A 83 -13.15 6.78 -5.41
N ASP A 84 -13.13 8.09 -5.17
CA ASP A 84 -12.79 9.07 -6.21
C ASP A 84 -11.34 8.89 -6.68
N ALA A 85 -10.42 8.53 -5.78
CA ALA A 85 -9.05 8.18 -6.12
C ALA A 85 -8.95 6.92 -7.00
N LEU A 86 -9.63 5.83 -6.64
CA LEU A 86 -9.65 4.58 -7.43
C LEU A 86 -10.21 4.80 -8.84
N ILE A 87 -11.26 5.62 -8.96
CA ILE A 87 -11.86 5.96 -10.25
C ILE A 87 -10.92 6.83 -11.08
N ALA A 88 -10.34 7.88 -10.49
CA ALA A 88 -9.47 8.80 -11.19
C ALA A 88 -8.15 8.15 -11.67
N LEU A 89 -7.66 7.16 -10.92
CA LEU A 89 -6.38 6.48 -11.17
C LEU A 89 -6.53 5.08 -11.77
N ALA A 90 -7.64 4.81 -12.45
CA ALA A 90 -7.91 3.51 -13.08
C ALA A 90 -6.74 3.06 -13.97
N HIS A 91 -6.08 1.97 -13.58
CA HIS A 91 -4.85 1.48 -14.20
C HIS A 91 -4.68 -0.03 -13.99
N ALA A 92 -3.86 -0.69 -14.83
CA ALA A 92 -3.64 -2.14 -14.75
C ALA A 92 -3.09 -2.64 -13.41
N ARG A 93 -2.49 -1.75 -12.60
CA ARG A 93 -1.91 -2.03 -11.27
C ARG A 93 -2.75 -1.50 -10.10
N VAL A 94 -3.96 -1.00 -10.39
CA VAL A 94 -4.89 -0.41 -9.44
C VAL A 94 -6.15 -1.28 -9.37
N PRO A 95 -6.70 -1.56 -8.16
CA PRO A 95 -7.95 -2.28 -8.01
C PRO A 95 -9.09 -1.54 -8.70
N THR A 96 -9.89 -2.23 -9.50
CA THR A 96 -11.10 -1.64 -10.07
C THR A 96 -12.11 -1.39 -8.95
N PHE A 97 -12.64 -0.16 -8.87
CA PHE A 97 -13.80 0.16 -8.04
C PHE A 97 -15.08 -0.29 -8.75
N TRP A 98 -15.93 -1.04 -8.04
CA TRP A 98 -17.13 -1.65 -8.61
C TRP A 98 -18.41 -0.97 -8.17
N ASP A 99 -18.57 -0.72 -6.87
CA ASP A 99 -19.83 -0.23 -6.32
C ASP A 99 -19.61 0.39 -4.92
N ALA A 100 -20.57 1.21 -4.49
CA ALA A 100 -20.69 1.62 -3.10
C ALA A 100 -22.13 1.53 -2.63
N PHE A 101 -22.33 0.99 -1.44
CA PHE A 101 -23.66 0.88 -0.82
C PHE A 101 -23.59 1.12 0.68
N GLU A 102 -24.76 1.21 1.30
CA GLU A 102 -24.88 1.27 2.75
C GLU A 102 -25.32 -0.08 3.31
N HIS A 103 -24.78 -0.46 4.46
CA HIS A 103 -25.20 -1.64 5.20
C HIS A 103 -25.19 -1.34 6.70
N ASP A 104 -26.37 -1.40 7.33
CA ASP A 104 -26.54 -1.11 8.75
C ASP A 104 -25.89 0.22 9.19
N GLY A 105 -26.01 1.26 8.37
CA GLY A 105 -25.44 2.59 8.59
C GLY A 105 -23.99 2.78 8.09
N ASP A 106 -23.24 1.71 7.90
CA ASP A 106 -21.86 1.80 7.39
C ASP A 106 -21.83 1.98 5.87
N ARG A 107 -20.87 2.77 5.39
CA ARG A 107 -20.56 2.89 3.96
C ARG A 107 -19.65 1.73 3.57
N VAL A 108 -19.99 1.04 2.49
CA VAL A 108 -19.20 -0.09 1.98
C VAL A 108 -18.74 0.22 0.57
N ASN A 109 -17.42 0.27 0.36
CA ASN A 109 -16.80 0.37 -0.96
C ASN A 109 -16.42 -1.03 -1.45
N LEU A 110 -16.88 -1.39 -2.65
CA LEU A 110 -16.61 -2.66 -3.31
C LEU A 110 -15.55 -2.46 -4.40
N MET A 111 -14.46 -3.23 -4.32
CA MET A 111 -13.34 -3.14 -5.27
C MET A 111 -12.75 -4.53 -5.56
N ASP A 112 -11.84 -4.63 -6.53
CA ASP A 112 -11.12 -5.88 -6.81
C ASP A 112 -10.48 -6.43 -5.52
N VAL A 113 -10.65 -7.74 -5.29
CA VAL A 113 -9.84 -8.43 -4.29
C VAL A 113 -8.44 -8.65 -4.86
N VAL A 114 -7.44 -8.12 -4.17
CA VAL A 114 -6.04 -8.37 -4.53
C VAL A 114 -5.57 -9.64 -3.82
N ALA A 115 -5.22 -10.66 -4.60
CA ALA A 115 -4.78 -11.95 -4.10
C ALA A 115 -3.27 -11.96 -3.79
N GLY A 116 -2.86 -12.91 -2.95
CA GLY A 116 -1.45 -13.13 -2.61
C GLY A 116 -0.94 -12.26 -1.46
N PRO A 117 0.23 -12.59 -0.88
CA PRO A 117 0.81 -11.83 0.20
C PRO A 117 1.27 -10.45 -0.26
N SER A 118 1.27 -9.48 0.65
CA SER A 118 1.96 -8.21 0.42
C SER A 118 3.47 -8.44 0.26
N LEU A 119 4.19 -7.48 -0.35
CA LEU A 119 5.65 -7.51 -0.50
C LEU A 119 6.33 -7.67 0.87
N ARG A 120 5.78 -7.04 1.91
CA ARG A 120 6.24 -7.21 3.28
C ARG A 120 6.17 -8.67 3.72
N GLU A 121 5.00 -9.29 3.60
CA GLU A 121 4.79 -10.68 4.02
C GLU A 121 5.62 -11.64 3.17
N ARG A 122 5.73 -11.38 1.87
CA ARG A 122 6.56 -12.14 0.94
C ARG A 122 8.04 -12.11 1.33
N VAL A 123 8.57 -10.95 1.71
CA VAL A 123 9.96 -10.83 2.16
C VAL A 123 10.16 -11.43 3.55
N ASP A 124 9.23 -11.19 4.48
CA ASP A 124 9.31 -11.74 5.84
C ASP A 124 9.29 -13.28 5.83
N THR A 125 8.57 -13.90 4.90
CA THR A 125 8.41 -15.37 4.83
C THR A 125 9.44 -16.07 3.95
N ARG A 126 9.89 -15.44 2.86
CA ARG A 126 10.76 -16.09 1.86
C ARG A 126 12.10 -15.37 1.63
N GLY A 127 12.37 -14.29 2.38
CA GLY A 127 13.55 -13.47 2.21
C GLY A 127 13.45 -12.45 1.07
N ALA A 128 14.52 -11.66 0.92
CA ALA A 128 14.65 -10.65 -0.12
C ALA A 128 14.45 -11.25 -1.52
N LEU A 129 13.97 -10.41 -2.43
CA LEU A 129 13.90 -10.74 -3.86
C LEU A 129 15.31 -10.67 -4.44
N ASP A 130 15.61 -11.54 -5.40
CA ASP A 130 16.79 -11.34 -6.22
C ASP A 130 16.65 -10.05 -7.07
N GLN A 131 17.77 -9.60 -7.60
CA GLN A 131 17.83 -8.37 -8.40
C GLN A 131 16.85 -8.40 -9.58
N THR A 132 16.72 -9.52 -10.29
CA THR A 132 15.86 -9.62 -11.48
C THR A 132 14.40 -9.39 -11.12
N HIS A 133 13.90 -10.07 -10.09
CA HIS A 133 12.52 -9.89 -9.62
C HIS A 133 12.29 -8.51 -8.98
N ALA A 134 13.28 -7.98 -8.26
CA ALA A 134 13.19 -6.63 -7.69
C ALA A 134 13.15 -5.53 -8.77
N ILE A 135 13.92 -5.70 -9.85
CA ILE A 135 13.89 -4.80 -11.01
C ILE A 135 12.55 -4.88 -11.73
N ALA A 136 12.04 -6.09 -11.98
CA ALA A 136 10.74 -6.29 -12.62
C ALA A 136 9.62 -5.61 -11.82
N LEU A 137 9.57 -5.86 -10.49
CA LEU A 137 8.66 -5.17 -9.59
C LEU A 137 8.81 -3.64 -9.68
N GLY A 138 10.05 -3.14 -9.67
CA GLY A 138 10.32 -1.71 -9.81
C GLY A 138 9.76 -1.11 -11.11
N ILE A 139 9.86 -1.83 -12.22
CA ILE A 139 9.32 -1.39 -13.52
C ILE A 139 7.80 -1.28 -13.45
N GLU A 140 7.11 -2.30 -12.93
CA GLU A 140 5.64 -2.31 -12.82
C GLU A 140 5.13 -1.22 -11.88
N LEU A 141 5.85 -0.95 -10.78
CA LEU A 141 5.54 0.18 -9.91
C LEU A 141 5.73 1.51 -10.66
N CYS A 142 6.84 1.68 -11.36
CA CYS A 142 7.08 2.89 -12.14
C CYS A 142 6.00 3.14 -13.20
N GLU A 143 5.45 2.11 -13.84
CA GLU A 143 4.32 2.25 -14.78
C GLU A 143 3.09 2.89 -14.12
N ALA A 144 2.70 2.40 -12.94
CA ALA A 144 1.58 2.97 -12.18
C ALA A 144 1.86 4.41 -11.74
N PHE A 145 3.07 4.68 -11.27
CA PHE A 145 3.43 6.01 -10.77
C PHE A 145 3.69 7.03 -11.88
N GLU A 146 4.09 6.61 -13.09
CA GLU A 146 4.07 7.44 -14.30
C GLU A 146 2.64 7.90 -14.62
N HIS A 147 1.67 6.97 -14.55
CA HIS A 147 0.26 7.29 -14.75
C HIS A 147 -0.26 8.29 -13.71
N PHE A 148 0.02 8.07 -12.41
CA PHE A 148 -0.40 8.98 -11.34
C PHE A 148 0.24 10.37 -11.51
N ALA A 149 1.53 10.41 -11.83
CA ALA A 149 2.27 11.64 -12.02
C ALA A 149 1.76 12.45 -13.21
N ALA A 150 1.35 11.79 -14.31
CA ALA A 150 0.76 12.44 -15.46
C ALA A 150 -0.57 13.16 -15.13
N LEU A 151 -1.31 12.65 -14.16
CA LEU A 151 -2.54 13.28 -13.65
C LEU A 151 -2.26 14.28 -12.50
N GLY A 152 -1.01 14.38 -12.03
CA GLY A 152 -0.60 15.20 -10.90
C GLY A 152 -1.02 14.65 -9.53
N TRP A 153 -1.52 13.42 -9.48
CA TRP A 153 -1.92 12.76 -8.23
C TRP A 153 -0.70 12.20 -7.50
N THR A 154 -0.82 12.11 -6.17
CA THR A 154 0.25 11.59 -5.30
C THR A 154 -0.28 10.50 -4.38
N TYR A 155 0.44 9.39 -4.23
CA TYR A 155 0.02 8.24 -3.44
C TYR A 155 0.23 8.43 -1.94
N ARG A 156 1.39 9.01 -1.55
CA ARG A 156 1.75 9.46 -0.19
C ARG A 156 1.87 8.42 0.92
N ASP A 157 1.36 7.21 0.75
CA ASP A 157 1.53 6.10 1.71
C ASP A 157 1.97 4.79 1.04
N LEU A 158 2.86 4.88 0.07
CA LEU A 158 3.45 3.69 -0.53
C LEU A 158 4.46 3.07 0.43
N HIS A 159 4.25 1.78 0.72
CA HIS A 159 5.17 0.96 1.50
C HIS A 159 4.94 -0.53 1.19
N PRO A 160 5.82 -1.47 1.61
CA PRO A 160 5.73 -2.88 1.24
C PRO A 160 4.45 -3.62 1.64
N ARG A 161 3.65 -3.12 2.60
CA ARG A 161 2.33 -3.73 2.88
C ARG A 161 1.23 -3.34 1.89
N ASN A 162 1.45 -2.29 1.09
CA ASN A 162 0.51 -1.75 0.10
C ASN A 162 0.85 -2.21 -1.33
N ILE A 163 1.76 -3.18 -1.46
CA ILE A 163 2.22 -3.74 -2.72
C ILE A 163 1.99 -5.24 -2.64
N HIS A 164 1.27 -5.82 -3.58
CA HIS A 164 1.14 -7.26 -3.76
C HIS A 164 1.92 -7.64 -5.02
N PRO A 165 3.14 -8.21 -4.91
CA PRO A 165 4.03 -8.38 -6.06
C PRO A 165 3.65 -9.55 -6.96
N ASP A 166 3.04 -10.60 -6.39
CA ASP A 166 2.89 -11.91 -7.03
C ASP A 166 1.42 -12.21 -7.42
N THR A 167 0.74 -11.26 -8.08
CA THR A 167 -0.67 -11.47 -8.52
C THR A 167 -0.73 -11.94 -9.97
N PRO A 168 -1.86 -12.54 -10.43
CA PRO A 168 -2.05 -12.89 -11.84
C PRO A 168 -1.94 -11.71 -12.82
N ARG A 169 -2.10 -10.47 -12.31
CA ARG A 169 -1.96 -9.22 -13.08
C ARG A 169 -0.58 -8.56 -12.89
N GLY A 170 0.40 -9.27 -12.32
CA GLY A 170 1.67 -8.70 -11.84
C GLY A 170 1.47 -7.89 -10.56
N ALA A 171 2.34 -6.91 -10.29
CA ALA A 171 2.25 -6.10 -9.08
C ALA A 171 0.92 -5.32 -9.01
N MET A 172 0.28 -5.35 -7.84
CA MET A 172 -0.94 -4.58 -7.56
C MET A 172 -0.73 -3.69 -6.35
N LEU A 173 -1.21 -2.45 -6.42
CA LEU A 173 -1.26 -1.51 -5.30
C LEU A 173 -2.57 -1.67 -4.54
N VAL A 174 -2.55 -1.43 -3.23
CA VAL A 174 -3.75 -1.43 -2.37
C VAL A 174 -3.70 -0.29 -1.37
N ASP A 175 -4.85 0.10 -0.83
CA ASP A 175 -5.01 1.20 0.12
C ASP A 175 -4.75 2.59 -0.51
N PHE A 176 -5.83 3.20 -0.99
CA PHE A 176 -5.82 4.49 -1.68
C PHE A 176 -6.32 5.62 -0.77
N ASP A 177 -6.54 5.36 0.52
CA ASP A 177 -7.01 6.38 1.50
C ASP A 177 -6.01 7.55 1.62
N GLY A 178 -4.72 7.30 1.42
CA GLY A 178 -3.63 8.29 1.48
C GLY A 178 -3.44 9.12 0.22
N VAL A 179 -4.02 8.69 -0.90
CA VAL A 179 -3.82 9.28 -2.22
C VAL A 179 -4.40 10.69 -2.26
N ARG A 180 -3.80 11.65 -2.95
CA ARG A 180 -4.30 13.02 -3.03
C ARG A 180 -4.27 13.58 -4.45
N PRO A 181 -5.28 14.39 -4.83
CA PRO A 181 -5.31 15.07 -6.11
C PRO A 181 -4.21 16.14 -6.21
N PRO A 182 -4.00 16.72 -7.40
CA PRO A 182 -3.10 17.85 -7.60
C PRO A 182 -3.38 18.99 -6.61
N ASP A 183 -2.33 19.75 -6.28
CA ASP A 183 -2.37 20.94 -5.43
C ASP A 183 -2.86 20.72 -3.98
N TRP A 184 -3.14 19.47 -3.58
CA TRP A 184 -3.47 19.16 -2.20
C TRP A 184 -2.25 19.37 -1.30
N PRO A 185 -2.33 20.16 -0.22
CA PRO A 185 -1.18 20.46 0.61
C PRO A 185 -0.59 19.20 1.26
N ALA A 186 0.71 19.19 1.47
CA ALA A 186 1.39 18.20 2.29
C ALA A 186 0.80 18.22 3.71
N ARG A 187 0.49 17.03 4.23
CA ARG A 187 0.15 16.80 5.63
C ARG A 187 0.94 15.59 6.10
N PRO A 188 1.33 15.52 7.38
CA PRO A 188 1.94 14.33 7.97
C PRO A 188 1.10 13.10 7.66
N SER A 189 1.59 12.28 6.73
CA SER A 189 0.96 11.08 6.18
C SER A 189 2.07 10.19 5.65
N GLY A 190 1.87 8.89 5.56
CA GLY A 190 2.90 7.97 5.09
C GLY A 190 3.67 7.27 6.21
N ARG A 191 4.05 6.02 5.96
CA ARG A 191 4.87 5.22 6.89
C ARG A 191 6.31 5.72 6.99
N ILE A 192 6.84 5.80 8.22
CA ILE A 192 8.25 6.14 8.50
C ILE A 192 9.19 5.23 7.69
N GLY A 193 10.32 5.76 7.22
CA GLY A 193 11.26 5.06 6.34
C GLY A 193 10.90 5.13 4.87
N TYR A 194 9.61 5.10 4.53
CA TYR A 194 9.12 5.17 3.14
C TYR A 194 8.67 6.59 2.77
N ARG A 195 8.01 7.28 3.70
CA ARG A 195 7.55 8.67 3.56
C ARG A 195 8.67 9.64 3.21
N ALA A 196 8.45 10.42 2.16
CA ALA A 196 9.34 11.52 1.78
C ALA A 196 9.45 12.60 2.88
N PRO A 197 10.63 13.16 3.16
CA PRO A 197 10.85 14.09 4.28
C PRO A 197 9.96 15.33 4.24
N GLU A 198 9.67 15.85 3.06
CA GLU A 198 8.80 17.01 2.85
C GLU A 198 7.35 16.77 3.28
N LEU A 199 6.88 15.52 3.30
CA LEU A 199 5.55 15.17 3.78
C LEU A 199 5.43 15.22 5.32
N ALA A 200 6.54 15.36 6.04
CA ALA A 200 6.53 15.46 7.51
C ALA A 200 6.06 16.83 8.01
N ARG A 201 5.93 17.84 7.14
CA ARG A 201 5.51 19.20 7.49
C ARG A 201 4.42 19.69 6.54
N PRO A 202 3.55 20.62 6.99
CA PRO A 202 2.64 21.32 6.08
C PRO A 202 3.41 22.07 5.00
N GLY A 203 2.93 22.03 3.75
CA GLY A 203 3.61 22.66 2.61
C GLY A 203 3.06 22.16 1.28
N SER A 204 3.83 22.32 0.20
CA SER A 204 3.53 21.69 -1.09
C SER A 204 4.12 20.28 -1.12
N ALA A 205 3.33 19.32 -1.62
CA ALA A 205 3.82 18.00 -2.01
C ALA A 205 3.82 17.94 -3.54
N THR A 206 4.84 17.31 -4.12
CA THR A 206 4.91 17.05 -5.55
C THR A 206 5.00 15.55 -5.78
N VAL A 207 4.81 15.12 -7.04
CA VAL A 207 4.97 13.71 -7.46
C VAL A 207 6.35 13.13 -7.12
N ALA A 208 7.35 13.97 -6.82
CA ALA A 208 8.66 13.54 -6.35
C ALA A 208 8.61 12.83 -4.98
N CYS A 209 7.56 13.03 -4.17
CA CYS A 209 7.40 12.33 -2.89
C CYS A 209 7.19 10.82 -3.08
N ASP A 210 6.53 10.44 -4.17
CA ASP A 210 6.29 9.04 -4.49
C ASP A 210 7.52 8.37 -5.08
N VAL A 211 8.36 9.09 -5.82
CA VAL A 211 9.69 8.59 -6.28
C VAL A 211 10.54 8.13 -5.09
N PHE A 212 10.53 8.92 -4.01
CA PHE A 212 11.23 8.58 -2.77
C PHE A 212 10.68 7.30 -2.12
N SER A 213 9.35 7.12 -2.17
CA SER A 213 8.66 5.97 -1.59
C SER A 213 8.87 4.70 -2.43
N VAL A 214 8.82 4.80 -3.76
CA VAL A 214 9.08 3.71 -4.71
C VAL A 214 10.50 3.19 -4.53
N ALA A 215 11.51 4.08 -4.49
CA ALA A 215 12.89 3.67 -4.24
C ALA A 215 13.09 2.99 -2.87
N GLY A 216 12.35 3.44 -1.84
CA GLY A 216 12.35 2.77 -0.53
C GLY A 216 11.77 1.35 -0.59
N CYS A 217 10.74 1.12 -1.40
CA CYS A 217 10.15 -0.20 -1.61
C CYS A 217 11.07 -1.12 -2.42
N ILE A 218 11.73 -0.62 -3.46
CA ILE A 218 12.74 -1.38 -4.23
C ILE A 218 13.92 -1.77 -3.35
N TYR A 219 14.41 -0.82 -2.53
CA TYR A 219 15.43 -1.10 -1.52
C TYR A 219 15.00 -2.24 -0.58
N PHE A 220 13.78 -2.15 -0.03
CA PHE A 220 13.26 -3.20 0.85
C PHE A 220 13.16 -4.55 0.15
N ALA A 221 12.70 -4.56 -1.11
CA ALA A 221 12.57 -5.77 -1.91
C ALA A 221 13.90 -6.49 -2.08
N VAL A 222 14.97 -5.79 -2.44
CA VAL A 222 16.26 -6.39 -2.78
C VAL A 222 17.17 -6.62 -1.56
N VAL A 223 17.06 -5.78 -0.52
CA VAL A 223 17.90 -5.89 0.69
C VAL A 223 17.22 -6.70 1.80
N GLY A 224 15.89 -6.72 1.83
CA GLY A 224 15.11 -7.39 2.87
C GLY A 224 15.11 -6.71 4.24
N ARG A 225 15.63 -5.46 4.33
CA ARG A 225 15.69 -4.69 5.59
C ARG A 225 14.81 -3.46 5.52
N ASP A 226 14.06 -3.20 6.59
CA ASP A 226 13.09 -2.11 6.66
C ASP A 226 13.80 -0.75 6.90
N PRO A 227 13.71 0.20 5.93
CA PRO A 227 14.32 1.54 6.04
C PRO A 227 13.85 2.36 7.24
N SER A 228 12.74 1.99 7.88
CA SER A 228 12.23 2.66 9.08
C SER A 228 13.03 2.34 10.33
N THR A 229 13.70 1.19 10.37
CA THR A 229 14.49 0.73 11.52
C THR A 229 15.96 1.11 11.41
N ARG A 230 16.47 1.11 10.18
CA ARG A 230 17.84 1.48 9.84
C ARG A 230 17.80 2.23 8.51
N PRO A 231 18.35 3.46 8.43
CA PRO A 231 18.50 4.13 7.15
C PRO A 231 19.21 3.21 6.16
N GLY A 232 18.64 3.05 4.97
CA GLY A 232 19.27 2.21 3.95
C GLY A 232 20.67 2.70 3.60
N SER A 233 21.60 1.77 3.40
CA SER A 233 22.99 2.13 3.05
C SER A 233 23.32 1.84 1.58
N LEU A 234 24.22 2.66 1.04
CA LEU A 234 24.78 2.45 -0.31
C LEU A 234 25.43 1.07 -0.43
N ALA A 235 26.20 0.66 0.57
CA ALA A 235 26.89 -0.64 0.57
C ALA A 235 25.91 -1.84 0.51
N GLU A 236 24.75 -1.75 1.15
CA GLU A 236 23.71 -2.78 1.05
C GLU A 236 23.14 -2.87 -0.37
N LEU A 237 22.91 -1.73 -1.04
CA LEU A 237 22.46 -1.69 -2.42
C LEU A 237 23.54 -2.21 -3.39
N GLU A 238 24.79 -1.79 -3.23
CA GLU A 238 25.93 -2.26 -4.05
C GLU A 238 26.15 -3.77 -3.91
N SER A 239 25.90 -4.32 -2.72
CA SER A 239 25.97 -5.77 -2.49
C SER A 239 24.81 -6.54 -3.12
N ALA A 240 23.64 -5.90 -3.28
CA ALA A 240 22.41 -6.55 -3.71
C ALA A 240 22.09 -6.35 -5.20
N ILE A 241 22.67 -5.29 -5.81
CA ILE A 241 22.45 -4.91 -7.20
C ILE A 241 23.80 -4.79 -7.91
N SER A 242 23.99 -5.60 -8.95
CA SER A 242 25.21 -5.62 -9.78
C SER A 242 25.34 -4.42 -10.73
N THR A 243 24.23 -3.74 -11.05
CA THR A 243 24.21 -2.61 -11.99
C THR A 243 24.47 -1.27 -11.28
N PRO A 244 25.66 -0.64 -11.43
CA PRO A 244 26.03 0.54 -10.63
C PRO A 244 25.18 1.79 -10.93
N SER A 245 24.72 1.94 -12.17
CA SER A 245 23.83 3.04 -12.56
C SER A 245 22.48 2.95 -11.85
N LEU A 246 21.94 1.74 -11.66
CA LEU A 246 20.70 1.54 -10.91
C LEU A 246 20.87 1.88 -9.43
N VAL A 247 21.98 1.46 -8.82
CA VAL A 247 22.31 1.83 -7.43
C VAL A 247 22.36 3.35 -7.27
N THR A 248 23.06 4.04 -8.18
CA THR A 248 23.19 5.50 -8.15
C THR A 248 21.83 6.19 -8.29
N THR A 249 20.97 5.71 -9.21
CA THR A 249 19.62 6.24 -9.41
C THR A 249 18.74 6.03 -8.17
N LEU A 250 18.75 4.84 -7.56
CA LEU A 250 17.98 4.56 -6.34
C LEU A 250 18.41 5.46 -5.16
N VAL A 251 19.70 5.75 -5.04
CA VAL A 251 20.22 6.72 -4.05
C VAL A 251 19.74 8.14 -4.38
N ALA A 252 19.73 8.53 -5.66
CA ALA A 252 19.23 9.83 -6.11
C ALA A 252 17.72 10.00 -5.85
N CYS A 253 16.92 8.95 -6.02
CA CYS A 253 15.50 8.96 -5.66
C CYS A 253 15.25 9.24 -4.17
N ARG A 254 16.23 8.93 -3.31
CA ARG A 254 16.16 9.09 -1.85
C ARG A 254 16.76 10.41 -1.34
N GLN A 255 17.02 11.38 -2.23
CA GLN A 255 17.50 12.71 -1.84
C GLN A 255 16.47 13.46 -0.97
N LEU A 256 16.96 14.18 0.04
CA LEU A 256 16.10 14.96 0.94
C LEU A 256 15.42 16.13 0.21
N ASN A 257 16.13 16.76 -0.73
CA ASN A 257 15.56 17.79 -1.58
C ASN A 257 14.81 17.16 -2.75
N PRO A 258 13.47 17.34 -2.87
CA PRO A 258 12.68 16.75 -3.95
C PRO A 258 13.13 17.16 -5.35
N SER A 259 13.69 18.36 -5.54
CA SER A 259 14.16 18.82 -6.86
C SER A 259 15.44 18.13 -7.34
N ARG A 260 16.12 17.37 -6.46
CA ARG A 260 17.31 16.58 -6.80
C ARG A 260 16.99 15.12 -7.12
N ARG A 261 15.72 14.72 -6.98
CA ARG A 261 15.29 13.37 -7.33
C ARG A 261 15.08 13.29 -8.84
N PRO A 262 15.47 12.19 -9.50
CA PRO A 262 15.03 11.94 -10.86
C PRO A 262 13.51 11.81 -10.91
N SER A 263 12.93 12.02 -12.08
CA SER A 263 11.55 11.68 -12.36
C SER A 263 11.32 10.17 -12.27
N ILE A 264 10.05 9.78 -12.09
CA ILE A 264 9.68 8.37 -12.09
C ILE A 264 10.04 7.67 -13.42
N SER A 265 10.01 8.40 -14.54
CA SER A 265 10.35 7.87 -15.86
C SER A 265 11.86 7.65 -16.07
N GLU A 266 12.70 8.51 -15.49
CA GLU A 266 14.15 8.31 -15.46
C GLU A 266 14.51 7.09 -14.59
N LEU A 267 13.81 6.88 -13.47
CA LEU A 267 13.96 5.66 -12.67
C LEU A 267 13.54 4.43 -13.49
N ARG A 268 12.38 4.46 -14.17
CA ARG A 268 11.92 3.36 -15.03
C ARG A 268 12.93 3.03 -16.12
N THR A 269 13.45 4.05 -16.80
CA THR A 269 14.45 3.90 -17.85
C THR A 269 15.72 3.21 -17.33
N THR A 270 16.16 3.56 -16.12
CA THR A 270 17.32 2.92 -15.50
C THR A 270 17.05 1.46 -15.16
N LEU A 271 15.86 1.16 -14.62
CA LEU A 271 15.43 -0.20 -14.31
C LEU A 271 15.35 -1.08 -15.57
N VAL A 272 14.74 -0.59 -16.65
CA VAL A 272 14.67 -1.32 -17.93
C VAL A 272 16.05 -1.60 -18.50
N LYS A 273 16.97 -0.62 -18.46
CA LYS A 273 18.36 -0.83 -18.89
C LYS A 273 19.08 -1.87 -18.02
N ALA A 274 18.86 -1.85 -16.71
CA ALA A 274 19.43 -2.83 -15.79
C ALA A 274 18.85 -4.24 -16.01
N HIS A 275 17.56 -4.33 -16.35
CA HIS A 275 16.91 -5.60 -16.70
C HIS A 275 17.54 -6.21 -17.96
N ALA A 276 17.66 -5.42 -19.03
CA ALA A 276 18.24 -5.87 -20.29
C ALA A 276 19.74 -6.23 -20.21
N ALA A 277 20.44 -5.79 -19.17
CA ALA A 277 21.84 -6.12 -18.93
C ALA A 277 22.03 -7.36 -18.03
N ALA A 278 20.94 -7.89 -17.46
CA ALA A 278 20.94 -9.08 -16.62
C ALA A 278 20.56 -10.36 -17.38
N ASP A 279 20.06 -10.23 -18.61
CA ASP A 279 19.82 -11.30 -19.59
C ASP A 279 21.09 -11.61 -20.40
#